data_AF-A0A2V8GQA1-F1
#
_entry.id   AF-A0A2V8GQA1-F1
#
_cell.length_a   1.000
_cell.length_b   1.000
_cell.length_c   1.000
_cell.angle_alpha   90.00
_cell.angle_beta   90.00
_cell.angle_gamma   90.00
#
_symmetry.space_group_name_H-M   'P 1'
#
loop_
_entity.id
_entity.type
_entity.pdbx_description
1 polymer ?
#
loop_
_entity_poly.entity_id
_entity_poly.type
_entity_poly.pdbx_seq_one_letter_code
_entity_poly.pdbx_strand_id
1 'polypeptide(L)'
;MLMVPAAQRAASLQAVRTRWWVAALVVFLLHAFGYLYYFVDDEGIPFVIAQNVLDGHGPVYNPQDGHVEGYSDFVHVWLATAILAAVQAVGASRFWVFFVGKAVSLAFGAGIIWLTAKLLNRLGLTSGPTVLAGLGFAALAGPLAVWSMSSLETVQFAFVVLV
;
A
#
# COMPACT_ATOMS: atom_id res chain seq x y z
N MET A 1 -5.97 -2.04 48.41
CA MET A 1 -5.62 -2.44 47.03
C MET A 1 -6.91 -2.39 46.21
N LEU A 2 -7.19 -1.26 45.55
CA LEU A 2 -8.46 -1.03 44.84
C LEU A 2 -8.49 -1.90 43.56
N MET A 3 -9.43 -2.85 43.49
CA MET A 3 -9.71 -3.60 42.27
C MET A 3 -10.24 -2.63 41.20
N VAL A 4 -9.44 -2.35 40.18
CA VAL A 4 -9.91 -1.62 39.00
C VAL A 4 -10.96 -2.48 38.29
N PRO A 5 -12.17 -1.95 38.02
CA PRO A 5 -13.22 -2.67 37.31
C PRO A 5 -12.72 -3.25 35.98
N ALA A 6 -13.16 -4.46 35.64
CA ALA A 6 -12.75 -5.15 34.40
C ALA A 6 -12.95 -4.29 33.14
N ALA A 7 -14.00 -3.47 33.10
CA ALA A 7 -14.27 -2.53 32.02
C ALA A 7 -13.20 -1.42 31.90
N GLN A 8 -12.70 -0.87 33.02
CA GLN A 8 -11.63 0.12 33.02
C GLN A 8 -10.28 -0.49 32.60
N ARG A 9 -10.02 -1.76 32.97
CA ARG A 9 -8.86 -2.51 32.46
C ARG A 9 -8.95 -2.80 30.96
N ALA A 10 -10.11 -3.18 30.46
CA ALA A 10 -10.32 -3.41 29.03
C ALA A 10 -10.13 -2.12 28.21
N ALA A 11 -10.69 -1.00 28.69
CA ALA A 11 -10.56 0.31 28.05
C ALA A 11 -9.11 0.81 28.03
N SER A 12 -8.34 0.61 29.12
CA SER A 12 -6.94 1.03 29.17
C SER A 12 -6.04 0.20 28.26
N LEU A 13 -6.26 -1.12 28.18
CA LEU A 13 -5.56 -1.99 27.24
C LEU A 13 -5.88 -1.62 25.79
N GLN A 14 -7.15 -1.33 25.49
CA GLN A 14 -7.57 -0.88 24.16
C GLN A 14 -6.96 0.47 23.78
N ALA A 15 -6.87 1.43 24.70
CA ALA A 15 -6.24 2.74 24.45
C ALA A 15 -4.73 2.63 24.22
N VAL A 16 -4.02 1.81 25.01
CA VAL A 16 -2.59 1.55 24.81
C VAL A 16 -2.36 0.87 23.45
N ARG A 17 -3.20 -0.10 23.11
CA ARG A 17 -3.17 -0.81 21.83
C ARG A 17 -3.42 0.10 20.63
N THR A 18 -4.33 1.08 20.77
CA THR A 18 -4.57 2.09 19.73
C THR A 18 -3.36 3.00 19.52
N ARG A 19 -2.63 3.35 20.58
CA ARG A 19 -1.45 4.21 20.48
C ARG A 19 -0.30 3.56 19.73
N TRP A 20 -0.08 2.26 19.91
CA TRP A 20 1.05 1.55 19.28
C TRP A 20 0.93 1.46 17.76
N TRP A 21 -0.26 1.14 17.22
CA TRP A 21 -0.41 1.08 15.77
C TRP A 21 -0.37 2.46 15.12
N VAL A 22 -0.88 3.51 15.79
CA VAL A 22 -0.76 4.88 15.29
C VAL A 22 0.70 5.32 15.29
N ALA A 23 1.46 5.03 16.35
CA ALA A 23 2.88 5.33 16.40
C ALA A 23 3.66 4.60 15.30
N ALA A 24 3.39 3.30 15.11
CA ALA A 24 3.99 2.51 14.03
C ALA A 24 3.61 3.04 12.65
N LEU A 25 2.36 3.46 12.45
CA LEU A 25 1.92 4.08 11.19
C LEU A 25 2.66 5.39 10.93
N VAL A 26 2.81 6.27 11.93
CA VAL A 26 3.57 7.52 11.77
C VAL A 26 5.02 7.23 11.43
N VAL A 27 5.67 6.30 12.13
CA VAL A 27 7.05 5.88 11.84
C VAL A 27 7.16 5.33 10.41
N PHE A 28 6.24 4.44 10.03
CA PHE A 28 6.19 3.87 8.69
C PHE A 28 6.03 4.96 7.62
N LEU A 29 5.10 5.90 7.80
CA LEU A 29 4.88 6.98 6.85
C LEU A 29 6.14 7.83 6.71
N LEU A 30 6.76 8.25 7.81
CA LEU A 30 8.00 9.02 7.79
C LEU A 30 9.13 8.27 7.08
N HIS A 31 9.26 6.97 7.32
CA HIS A 31 10.23 6.10 6.67
C HIS A 31 9.96 5.97 5.16
N ALA A 32 8.70 5.70 4.77
CA ALA A 32 8.28 5.62 3.38
C ALA A 32 8.48 6.94 2.64
N PHE A 33 8.16 8.09 3.25
CA PHE A 33 8.40 9.42 2.66
C PHE A 33 9.88 9.70 2.37
N GLY A 34 10.80 9.03 3.07
CA GLY A 34 12.23 9.05 2.72
C GLY A 34 12.53 8.51 1.31
N TYR A 35 11.65 7.68 0.75
CA TYR A 35 11.77 7.07 -0.57
C TYR A 35 10.91 7.74 -1.63
N LEU A 36 10.41 8.96 -1.41
CA LEU A 36 9.60 9.68 -2.41
C LEU A 36 10.34 9.88 -3.75
N TYR A 37 11.67 9.96 -3.71
CA TYR A 37 12.53 10.07 -4.89
C TYR A 37 12.63 8.76 -5.69
N TYR A 38 12.24 7.64 -5.10
CA TYR A 38 12.38 6.33 -5.72
C TYR A 38 11.42 6.19 -6.89
N PHE A 39 11.96 5.82 -8.03
CA PHE A 39 11.21 5.57 -9.25
C PHE A 39 11.80 4.33 -9.92
N VAL A 40 10.96 3.34 -10.14
CA VAL A 40 11.30 2.13 -10.91
C VAL A 40 10.73 2.26 -12.31
N ASP A 41 11.50 1.86 -13.31
CA ASP A 41 11.12 1.83 -14.71
C ASP A 41 9.88 0.96 -14.97
N ASP A 42 9.73 -0.16 -14.27
CA ASP A 42 8.55 -1.02 -14.34
C ASP A 42 7.24 -0.29 -14.01
N GLU A 43 7.28 0.82 -13.26
CA GLU A 43 6.09 1.63 -12.93
C GLU A 43 5.42 2.20 -14.19
N GLY A 44 6.16 2.34 -15.30
CA GLY A 44 5.64 2.85 -16.56
C GLY A 44 4.89 1.81 -17.40
N ILE A 45 5.23 0.53 -17.29
CA ILE A 45 4.72 -0.54 -18.16
C ILE A 45 3.19 -0.64 -18.10
N PRO A 46 2.54 -0.68 -16.90
CA PRO A 46 1.09 -0.73 -16.80
C PRO A 46 0.41 0.48 -17.45
N PHE A 47 1.04 1.65 -17.44
CA PHE A 47 0.48 2.87 -18.04
C PHE A 47 0.59 2.91 -19.56
N VAL A 48 1.60 2.25 -20.15
CA VAL A 48 1.65 2.03 -21.60
C VAL A 48 0.47 1.16 -22.04
N ILE A 49 0.22 0.07 -21.31
CA ILE A 49 -0.90 -0.83 -21.58
C ILE A 49 -2.23 -0.10 -21.36
N ALA A 50 -2.36 0.65 -20.26
CA ALA A 50 -3.52 1.48 -19.98
C ALA A 50 -3.82 2.49 -21.10
N GLN A 51 -2.79 3.13 -21.65
CA GLN A 51 -2.94 4.06 -22.77
C GLN A 51 -3.54 3.33 -23.98
N ASN A 52 -3.02 2.15 -24.32
CA ASN A 52 -3.56 1.33 -25.42
C ASN A 52 -5.00 0.86 -25.17
N VAL A 53 -5.34 0.52 -23.93
CA VAL A 53 -6.73 0.19 -23.54
C VAL A 53 -7.64 1.39 -23.79
N LEU A 54 -7.26 2.59 -23.33
CA LEU A 54 -8.06 3.81 -23.49
C LEU A 54 -8.16 4.27 -24.95
N ASP A 55 -7.14 4.00 -25.76
CA ASP A 55 -7.14 4.29 -27.19
C ASP A 55 -7.90 3.24 -28.02
N GLY A 56 -8.41 2.17 -27.40
CA GLY A 56 -9.22 1.14 -28.04
C GLY A 56 -8.44 0.00 -28.69
N HIS A 57 -7.12 -0.08 -28.45
CA HIS A 57 -6.27 -1.17 -28.94
C HIS A 57 -6.32 -2.43 -28.06
N GLY A 58 -6.95 -2.35 -26.88
CA GLY A 58 -7.00 -3.44 -25.91
C GLY A 58 -5.77 -3.48 -24.99
N PRO A 59 -5.69 -4.48 -24.08
CA PRO A 59 -4.63 -4.60 -23.10
C PRO A 59 -3.36 -5.17 -23.73
N VAL A 60 -2.70 -4.40 -24.59
CA VAL A 60 -1.45 -4.78 -25.26
C VAL A 60 -0.36 -3.79 -24.96
N TYR A 61 0.90 -4.23 -24.94
CA TYR A 61 2.05 -3.32 -24.78
C TYR A 61 2.39 -2.62 -26.09
N ASN A 62 2.51 -3.38 -27.19
CA ASN A 62 2.78 -2.86 -28.53
C ASN A 62 1.68 -3.33 -29.51
N PRO A 63 0.74 -2.44 -29.90
CA PRO A 63 -0.33 -2.80 -30.85
C PRO A 63 0.17 -3.30 -32.21
N GLN A 64 1.37 -2.91 -32.63
CA GLN A 64 1.94 -3.21 -33.94
C GLN A 64 2.53 -4.63 -34.02
N ASP A 65 2.94 -5.21 -32.90
CA ASP A 65 3.57 -6.55 -32.84
C ASP A 65 2.54 -7.70 -32.72
N GLY A 66 1.25 -7.38 -32.75
CA GLY A 66 0.15 -8.32 -32.56
C GLY A 66 -0.29 -8.48 -31.10
N HIS A 67 -1.17 -9.45 -30.84
CA HIS A 67 -1.71 -9.71 -29.49
C HIS A 67 -0.70 -10.51 -28.66
N VAL A 68 0.28 -9.82 -28.09
CA VAL A 68 1.16 -10.37 -27.06
C VAL A 68 0.76 -9.76 -25.72
N GLU A 69 0.23 -10.59 -24.83
CA GLU A 69 -0.05 -10.19 -23.45
C GLU A 69 1.29 -10.01 -22.73
N GLY A 70 1.67 -8.74 -22.51
CA GLY A 70 2.93 -8.35 -21.87
C GLY A 70 2.79 -8.00 -20.39
N TYR A 71 1.75 -8.48 -19.70
CA TYR A 71 1.50 -8.17 -18.29
C TYR A 71 1.28 -9.43 -17.45
N SER A 72 1.93 -9.50 -16.29
CA SER A 72 1.64 -10.47 -15.23
C SER A 72 0.60 -9.95 -14.23
N ASP A 73 0.35 -8.64 -14.24
CA ASP A 73 -0.28 -7.90 -13.15
C ASP A 73 -1.71 -7.49 -13.55
N PHE A 74 -2.56 -8.46 -13.87
CA PHE A 74 -3.86 -8.23 -14.53
C PHE A 74 -4.72 -7.18 -13.81
N VAL A 75 -4.88 -7.29 -12.48
CA VAL A 75 -5.70 -6.36 -11.69
C VAL A 75 -5.07 -4.96 -11.69
N HIS A 76 -3.75 -4.90 -11.59
CA HIS A 76 -3.01 -3.65 -11.59
C HIS A 76 -3.11 -2.89 -12.92
N VAL A 77 -3.17 -3.58 -14.07
CA VAL A 77 -3.40 -2.94 -15.38
C VAL A 77 -4.73 -2.18 -15.41
N TRP A 78 -5.79 -2.76 -14.87
CA TRP A 78 -7.11 -2.10 -14.81
C TRP A 78 -7.11 -0.92 -13.83
N LEU A 79 -6.40 -1.05 -12.70
CA LEU A 79 -6.19 0.06 -11.79
C LEU A 79 -5.41 1.20 -12.46
N ALA A 80 -4.32 0.89 -13.17
CA ALA A 80 -3.53 1.86 -13.93
C ALA A 80 -4.38 2.55 -15.01
N THR A 81 -5.26 1.79 -15.67
CA THR A 81 -6.24 2.30 -16.64
C THR A 81 -7.20 3.30 -16.00
N ALA A 82 -7.77 2.96 -14.85
CA ALA A 82 -8.65 3.86 -14.11
C ALA A 82 -7.92 5.13 -13.64
N ILE A 83 -6.68 5.00 -13.15
CA ILE A 83 -5.84 6.15 -12.75
C ILE A 83 -5.56 7.06 -13.95
N LEU A 84 -5.12 6.50 -15.08
CA LEU A 84 -4.83 7.26 -16.29
C LEU A 84 -6.07 7.99 -16.82
N ALA A 85 -7.21 7.29 -16.87
CA ALA A 85 -8.49 7.88 -17.27
C ALA A 85 -8.89 9.05 -16.36
N ALA A 86 -8.76 8.90 -15.04
CA ALA A 86 -9.07 9.96 -14.08
C ALA A 86 -8.14 11.18 -14.23
N VAL A 87 -6.83 10.95 -14.41
CA VAL A 87 -5.83 12.02 -14.63
C VAL A 87 -6.13 12.79 -15.93
N GLN A 88 -6.47 12.08 -17.01
CA GLN A 88 -6.85 12.72 -18.28
C GLN A 88 -8.17 13.48 -18.17
N ALA A 89 -9.16 12.94 -17.46
CA ALA A 89 -10.47 13.56 -17.29
C ALA A 89 -10.40 14.93 -16.57
N VAL A 90 -9.43 15.12 -15.67
CA VAL A 90 -9.19 16.40 -15.00
C VAL A 90 -8.23 17.31 -15.76
N GLY A 91 -7.77 16.93 -16.96
CA GLY A 91 -6.84 17.70 -17.78
C GLY A 91 -5.43 17.82 -17.20
N ALA A 92 -5.05 16.93 -16.27
CA ALA A 92 -3.74 16.95 -15.65
C ALA A 92 -2.68 16.31 -16.58
N SER A 93 -1.41 16.70 -16.37
CA SER A 93 -0.28 16.06 -17.07
C SER A 93 -0.23 14.56 -16.78
N ARG A 94 0.11 13.74 -17.79
CA ARG A 94 0.22 12.28 -17.64
C ARG A 94 1.25 11.87 -16.57
N PHE A 95 2.23 12.71 -16.25
CA PHE A 95 3.17 12.45 -15.15
C PHE A 95 2.47 12.29 -13.78
N TRP A 96 1.26 12.81 -13.60
CA TRP A 96 0.49 12.67 -12.37
C TRP A 96 0.11 11.22 -12.04
N VAL A 97 0.07 10.32 -13.04
CA VAL A 97 -0.27 8.91 -12.80
C VAL A 97 0.68 8.25 -11.80
N PHE A 98 1.97 8.60 -11.82
CA PHE A 98 2.95 8.06 -10.90
C PHE A 98 2.71 8.54 -9.47
N PHE A 99 2.35 9.81 -9.27
CA PHE A 99 2.05 10.34 -7.94
C PHE A 99 0.76 9.74 -7.37
N VAL A 100 -0.27 9.58 -8.20
CA VAL A 100 -1.52 8.92 -7.80
C VAL A 100 -1.27 7.45 -7.47
N GLY A 101 -0.51 6.74 -8.30
CA GLY A 101 -0.14 5.35 -8.08
C GLY A 101 0.67 5.14 -6.80
N LYS A 102 1.67 5.99 -6.53
CA LYS A 102 2.40 5.99 -5.26
C LYS A 102 1.49 6.27 -4.07
N ALA A 103 0.54 7.20 -4.18
CA ALA A 103 -0.43 7.44 -3.11
C ALA A 103 -1.32 6.21 -2.84
N VAL A 104 -1.71 5.48 -3.88
CA VAL A 104 -2.43 4.21 -3.74
C VAL A 104 -1.55 3.17 -3.04
N SER A 105 -0.32 2.94 -3.50
CA SER A 105 0.61 1.99 -2.87
C SER A 105 0.89 2.34 -1.41
N LEU A 106 1.04 3.62 -1.09
CA LEU A 106 1.23 4.11 0.27
C LEU A 106 0.01 3.82 1.16
N ALA A 107 -1.19 4.00 0.63
CA ALA A 107 -2.42 3.66 1.34
C ALA A 107 -2.51 2.16 1.64
N PHE A 108 -2.12 1.30 0.70
CA PHE A 108 -2.05 -0.15 0.93
C PHE A 108 -0.95 -0.52 1.93
N GLY A 109 0.22 0.11 1.86
CA GLY A 109 1.31 -0.07 2.84
C GLY A 109 0.89 0.33 4.27
N ALA A 110 0.21 1.47 4.41
CA ALA A 110 -0.41 1.90 5.67
C ALA A 110 -1.47 0.89 6.15
N GLY A 111 -2.24 0.34 5.21
CA GLY A 111 -3.18 -0.74 5.44
C GLY A 111 -2.52 -2.00 6.00
N ILE A 112 -1.33 -2.37 5.52
CA ILE A 112 -0.56 -3.51 6.03
C ILE A 112 -0.20 -3.30 7.50
N ILE A 113 0.28 -2.10 7.89
CA ILE A 113 0.56 -1.79 9.31
C ILE A 113 -0.68 -1.99 10.19
N TRP A 114 -1.83 -1.52 9.71
CA TRP A 114 -3.10 -1.69 10.40
C TRP A 114 -3.56 -3.16 10.48
N LEU A 115 -3.42 -3.93 9.39
CA LEU A 115 -3.72 -5.36 9.36
C LEU A 115 -2.79 -6.15 10.29
N THR A 116 -1.49 -5.84 10.33
CA THR A 116 -0.55 -6.42 11.28
C THR A 116 -1.01 -6.16 12.72
N ALA A 117 -1.44 -4.94 13.05
CA ALA A 117 -1.97 -4.63 14.37
C ALA A 117 -3.23 -5.47 14.68
N LYS A 118 -4.13 -5.62 13.72
CA LYS A 118 -5.32 -6.48 13.85
C LYS A 118 -4.94 -7.95 14.04
N LEU A 119 -3.97 -8.45 13.31
CA LEU A 119 -3.50 -9.84 13.39
C LEU A 119 -2.91 -10.14 14.76
N LEU A 120 -2.00 -9.29 15.26
CA LEU A 120 -1.44 -9.42 16.61
C LEU A 120 -2.54 -9.47 17.67
N ASN A 121 -3.57 -8.63 17.53
CA ASN A 121 -4.72 -8.64 18.44
C ASN A 121 -5.54 -9.92 18.35
N ARG A 122 -5.80 -10.43 17.14
CA ARG A 122 -6.52 -11.70 16.94
C ARG A 122 -5.77 -12.88 17.52
N LEU A 123 -4.44 -12.86 17.47
CA LEU A 123 -3.58 -13.90 18.04
C LEU A 123 -3.39 -13.77 19.57
N GLY A 124 -4.00 -12.77 20.22
CA GLY A 124 -3.81 -12.51 21.65
C GLY A 124 -2.43 -11.95 22.01
N LEU A 125 -1.60 -11.62 21.01
CA LEU A 125 -0.22 -11.11 21.15
C LEU A 125 -0.23 -9.62 21.50
N THR A 126 -0.68 -9.32 22.72
CA THR A 126 -1.00 -7.95 23.17
C THR A 126 0.04 -7.36 24.14
N SER A 127 1.09 -8.11 24.48
CA SER A 127 2.16 -7.59 25.33
C SER A 127 2.87 -6.42 24.62
N GLY A 128 3.23 -5.38 25.38
CA GLY A 128 3.93 -4.20 24.83
C GLY A 128 5.16 -4.57 24.00
N PRO A 129 6.09 -5.42 24.50
CA PRO A 129 7.25 -5.85 23.72
C PRO A 129 6.88 -6.61 22.44
N THR A 130 5.89 -7.50 22.48
CA THR A 130 5.46 -8.26 21.29
C THR A 130 4.84 -7.34 20.24
N VAL A 131 3.98 -6.41 20.66
CA VAL A 131 3.34 -5.43 19.77
C VAL A 131 4.40 -4.51 19.16
N LEU A 132 5.34 -4.03 19.96
CA LEU A 132 6.44 -3.18 19.50
C LEU A 132 7.34 -3.93 18.51
N ALA A 133 7.68 -5.19 18.78
CA ALA A 133 8.50 -6.00 17.88
C ALA A 133 7.79 -6.24 16.54
N GLY A 134 6.52 -6.68 16.55
CA GLY A 134 5.77 -6.97 15.33
C GLY A 134 5.49 -5.72 14.49
N LEU A 135 4.99 -4.65 15.11
CA LEU A 135 4.70 -3.41 14.40
C LEU A 135 5.96 -2.62 14.04
N GLY A 136 6.98 -2.65 14.90
CA GLY A 136 8.27 -2.02 14.63
C GLY A 136 8.99 -2.68 13.47
N PHE A 137 8.96 -4.02 13.39
CA PHE A 137 9.49 -4.77 12.25
C PHE A 137 8.80 -4.37 10.95
N ALA A 138 7.46 -4.33 10.93
CA ALA A 138 6.72 -3.93 9.73
C ALA A 138 6.99 -2.47 9.35
N ALA A 139 6.96 -1.53 10.31
CA ALA A 139 7.13 -0.11 10.05
C ALA A 139 8.55 0.26 9.57
N LEU A 140 9.57 -0.49 10.03
CA LEU A 140 10.97 -0.27 9.68
C LEU A 140 11.46 -1.19 8.55
N ALA A 141 10.59 -2.03 7.98
CA ALA A 141 10.96 -2.87 6.85
C ALA A 141 11.23 -2.01 5.61
N GLY A 142 12.50 -1.89 5.23
CA GLY A 142 12.94 -1.16 4.03
C GLY A 142 12.19 -1.56 2.76
N PRO A 143 12.01 -2.86 2.46
CA PRO A 143 11.23 -3.29 1.29
C PRO A 143 9.79 -2.77 1.31
N LEU A 144 9.10 -2.85 2.45
CA LEU A 144 7.73 -2.34 2.53
C LEU A 144 7.69 -0.82 2.30
N ALA A 145 8.61 -0.07 2.90
CA ALA A 145 8.68 1.38 2.75
C ALA A 145 8.97 1.81 1.30
N VAL A 146 9.96 1.19 0.64
CA VAL A 146 10.35 1.47 -0.75
C VAL A 146 9.20 1.16 -1.71
N TRP A 147 8.63 -0.05 -1.63
CA TRP A 147 7.56 -0.46 -2.54
C TRP A 147 6.24 0.25 -2.25
N SER A 148 6.03 0.78 -1.05
CA SER A 148 4.87 1.63 -0.77
C SER A 148 5.00 3.01 -1.42
N MET A 149 6.21 3.38 -1.86
CA MET A 149 6.47 4.54 -2.71
C MET A 149 6.76 4.16 -4.16
N SER A 150 6.36 2.97 -4.62
CA SER A 150 6.33 2.66 -6.06
C SER A 150 4.89 2.60 -6.56
N SER A 151 4.66 2.94 -7.82
CA SER A 151 3.35 2.76 -8.48
C SER A 151 3.14 1.32 -8.99
N LEU A 152 3.66 0.29 -8.29
CA LEU A 152 3.58 -1.13 -8.69
C LEU A 152 2.50 -1.89 -7.91
N GLU A 153 2.19 -3.13 -8.33
CA GLU A 153 1.22 -4.05 -7.70
C GLU A 153 1.71 -4.67 -6.37
N THR A 154 3.02 -4.67 -6.12
CA THR A 154 3.66 -5.46 -5.05
C THR A 154 3.02 -5.26 -3.67
N VAL A 155 2.71 -4.03 -3.29
CA VAL A 155 2.16 -3.71 -1.96
C VAL A 155 0.66 -4.00 -1.89
N GLN A 156 -0.07 -3.81 -2.98
CA GLN A 156 -1.48 -4.16 -3.10
C GLN A 156 -1.64 -5.68 -2.97
N PHE A 157 -0.80 -6.45 -3.66
CA PHE A 157 -0.76 -7.90 -3.54
C PHE A 157 -0.45 -8.34 -2.10
N ALA A 158 0.62 -7.78 -1.50
CA ALA A 158 0.98 -8.07 -0.12
C ALA A 158 -0.14 -7.74 0.88
N PHE A 159 -0.87 -6.65 0.66
CA PHE A 159 -2.03 -6.30 1.48
C PHE A 159 -3.15 -7.34 1.36
N VAL A 160 -3.51 -7.74 0.13
CA VAL A 160 -4.59 -8.72 -0.11
C VAL A 160 -4.28 -10.07 0.53
N VAL A 161 -3.02 -10.51 0.54
CA VAL A 161 -2.60 -11.76 1.20
C VAL A 161 -2.81 -11.71 2.73
N LEU A 162 -2.85 -10.52 3.33
CA LEU A 162 -3.04 -10.33 4.78
C LEU A 162 -4.51 -10.15 5.21
N VAL A 163 -5.46 -10.06 4.27
CA VAL A 163 -6.90 -9.92 4.53
C VAL A 163 -7.53 -11.28 4.83
#